data_AF-A0A9X0UDC3-F1
#
_entry.id   AF-A0A9X0UDC3-F1
#
_cell.length_a   1.000
_cell.length_b   1.000
_cell.length_c   1.000
_cell.angle_alpha   90.00
_cell.angle_beta   90.00
_cell.angle_gamma   90.00
#
_symmetry.space_group_name_H-M   'P 1'
#
loop_
_entity.id
_entity.type
_entity.pdbx_description
1 polymer ?
#
loop_
_entity_poly.entity_id
_entity_poly.type
_entity_poly.pdbx_seq_one_letter_code
_entity_poly.pdbx_strand_id
1 'polypeptide(L)'
;MDALTGIIPGERYPPEPPAIAVLPPAPAPPPSAPSLPAVALRPAATAAAAPLSALVQRADEMLQLGDIAAARRLYERAAMAENGQAALALARTYDPAFLALIHARGIQGDPALANTWHHLALALGVGEAREPLAPIGPPPGE
;
A
#
# COMPACT_ATOMS: atom_id res chain seq x y z
N MET A 1 54.52 -31.07 -19.30
CA MET A 1 55.55 -32.01 -18.85
C MET A 1 56.52 -31.21 -17.98
N ASP A 2 56.29 -31.19 -16.67
CA ASP A 2 56.96 -32.09 -15.72
C ASP A 2 58.45 -31.75 -15.65
N ALA A 3 59.10 -31.56 -14.51
CA ALA A 3 58.76 -31.52 -13.10
C ALA A 3 60.08 -31.06 -12.44
N LEU A 4 60.21 -31.30 -11.14
CA LEU A 4 61.44 -31.28 -10.33
C LEU A 4 61.75 -29.93 -9.69
N THR A 5 62.16 -29.86 -8.43
CA THR A 5 62.22 -30.77 -7.29
C THR A 5 62.89 -29.89 -6.23
N GLY A 6 62.53 -29.98 -4.97
CA GLY A 6 63.28 -29.24 -3.95
C GLY A 6 62.52 -28.99 -2.67
N ILE A 7 62.21 -30.08 -1.98
CA ILE A 7 61.94 -30.09 -0.54
C ILE A 7 63.14 -29.44 0.18
N ILE A 8 62.92 -28.57 1.17
CA ILE A 8 63.32 -28.73 2.59
C ILE A 8 62.82 -27.54 3.45
N PRO A 9 62.64 -27.74 4.76
CA PRO A 9 61.50 -27.23 5.53
C PRO A 9 61.83 -26.00 6.38
N GLY A 10 60.78 -25.50 7.04
CA GLY A 10 60.77 -24.21 7.72
C GLY A 10 61.75 -24.04 8.87
N GLU A 11 62.02 -22.77 9.17
CA GLU A 11 62.09 -22.25 10.53
C GLU A 11 62.14 -20.72 10.44
N ARG A 12 61.23 -20.08 11.21
CA ARG A 12 61.41 -18.77 11.87
C ARG A 12 61.30 -17.48 11.03
N TYR A 13 60.11 -16.91 11.19
CA TYR A 13 59.64 -15.51 11.09
C TYR A 13 60.72 -14.38 11.19
N PRO A 14 60.48 -13.23 10.53
CA PRO A 14 61.51 -12.32 10.01
C PRO A 14 61.97 -11.25 11.01
N PRO A 15 63.12 -10.61 10.72
CA PRO A 15 63.45 -9.30 11.25
C PRO A 15 63.13 -8.21 10.21
N GLU A 16 62.11 -7.39 10.46
CA GLU A 16 62.03 -6.04 9.85
C GLU A 16 62.69 -5.06 10.81
N PRO A 17 63.63 -4.19 10.34
CA PRO A 17 63.25 -2.82 9.93
C PRO A 17 64.25 -2.24 8.88
N PRO A 18 64.38 -0.93 8.57
CA PRO A 18 63.59 0.28 8.93
C PRO A 18 63.28 1.27 7.76
N ALA A 19 62.48 2.29 8.12
CA ALA A 19 62.51 3.68 7.65
C ALA A 19 62.02 4.03 6.21
N ILE A 20 61.02 4.92 6.14
CA ILE A 20 61.11 6.24 5.48
C ILE A 20 59.94 7.13 5.94
N ALA A 21 60.25 8.41 6.02
CA ALA A 21 59.56 9.47 6.73
C ALA A 21 58.36 10.12 5.97
N VAL A 22 57.68 10.99 6.73
CA VAL A 22 56.88 12.17 6.33
C VAL A 22 55.37 11.94 6.02
N LEU A 23 54.55 12.24 7.04
CA LEU A 23 53.14 12.68 6.93
C LEU A 23 53.10 14.22 6.77
N PRO A 24 51.99 14.85 6.30
CA PRO A 24 51.05 14.50 5.23
C PRO A 24 50.89 15.68 4.22
N PRO A 25 50.24 15.49 3.06
CA PRO A 25 48.95 16.21 2.91
C PRO A 25 47.86 15.50 2.09
N ALA A 26 46.63 15.77 2.53
CA ALA A 26 45.34 15.80 1.81
C ALA A 26 44.74 14.46 1.31
N PRO A 27 43.60 14.01 1.87
CA PRO A 27 42.80 12.96 1.26
C PRO A 27 42.19 13.48 -0.05
N ALA A 28 42.45 12.78 -1.14
CA ALA A 28 41.74 12.97 -2.41
C ALA A 28 40.23 12.76 -2.19
N PRO A 29 39.35 13.61 -2.75
CA PRO A 29 37.92 13.33 -2.73
C PRO A 29 37.65 12.04 -3.52
N PRO A 30 36.80 11.13 -3.03
CA PRO A 30 36.40 9.95 -3.79
C PRO A 30 35.69 10.38 -5.08
N PRO A 31 35.83 9.62 -6.18
CA PRO A 31 35.13 9.90 -7.42
C PRO A 31 33.62 9.89 -7.17
N SER A 32 32.96 10.97 -7.57
CA SER A 32 31.51 11.09 -7.59
C SER A 32 30.92 9.93 -8.38
N ALA A 33 30.36 8.95 -7.67
CA ALA A 33 29.46 7.99 -8.28
C ALA A 33 28.32 8.80 -8.93
N PRO A 34 27.92 8.49 -10.18
CA PRO A 34 26.74 9.10 -10.76
C PRO A 34 25.58 8.74 -9.84
N SER A 35 25.06 9.76 -9.16
CA SER A 35 23.78 9.67 -8.49
C SER A 35 22.76 9.49 -9.60
N LEU A 36 22.47 8.22 -9.91
CA LEU A 36 21.23 7.88 -10.57
C LEU A 36 20.14 8.58 -9.74
N PRO A 37 19.27 9.42 -10.33
CA PRO A 37 18.06 9.77 -9.65
C PRO A 37 17.37 8.42 -9.42
N ALA A 38 17.48 7.91 -8.20
CA ALA A 38 16.45 7.06 -7.65
C ALA A 38 15.22 7.94 -7.72
N VAL A 39 14.51 7.84 -8.85
CA VAL A 39 13.10 8.15 -8.92
C VAL A 39 12.55 7.21 -7.88
N ALA A 40 12.46 7.73 -6.66
CA ALA A 40 11.64 7.16 -5.63
C ALA A 40 10.23 7.22 -6.22
N LEU A 41 9.87 6.21 -7.02
CA LEU A 41 8.56 5.60 -6.86
C LEU A 41 8.53 5.29 -5.37
N ARG A 42 8.07 6.22 -4.54
CA ARG A 42 7.85 5.98 -3.12
C ARG A 42 6.83 4.85 -3.07
N PRO A 43 7.19 3.58 -2.77
CA PRO A 43 6.18 2.63 -2.35
C PRO A 43 5.98 2.95 -0.87
N ALA A 44 4.74 3.08 -0.45
CA ALA A 44 4.41 3.52 0.91
C ALA A 44 4.83 4.97 1.20
N ALA A 45 3.99 5.92 0.76
CA ALA A 45 3.45 6.78 1.81
C ALA A 45 2.97 5.81 2.89
N THR A 46 3.62 5.86 4.04
CA THR A 46 3.20 5.23 5.29
C THR A 46 1.69 5.08 5.24
N ALA A 47 1.16 3.91 5.59
CA ALA A 47 -0.27 3.71 5.74
C ALA A 47 -0.87 4.57 6.88
N ALA A 48 -0.38 5.81 7.08
CA ALA A 48 -1.17 6.95 7.48
C ALA A 48 -2.55 6.76 6.88
N ALA A 49 -3.53 6.61 7.76
CA ALA A 49 -4.91 6.38 7.41
C ALA A 49 -5.30 7.44 6.39
N ALA A 50 -5.31 7.06 5.11
CA ALA A 50 -5.86 7.92 4.08
C ALA A 50 -7.30 8.19 4.52
N PRO A 51 -7.74 9.46 4.50
CA PRO A 51 -9.10 9.77 4.94
C PRO A 51 -10.07 8.89 4.15
N LEU A 52 -11.11 8.39 4.81
CA LEU A 52 -12.03 7.41 4.22
C LEU A 52 -12.60 7.91 2.89
N SER A 53 -12.86 9.22 2.79
CA SER A 53 -13.30 9.86 1.54
C SER A 53 -12.27 9.75 0.41
N ALA A 54 -10.97 9.84 0.70
CA ALA A 54 -9.93 9.66 -0.32
C ALA A 54 -9.79 8.19 -0.74
N LEU A 55 -10.04 7.23 0.16
CA LEU A 55 -10.10 5.82 -0.21
C LEU A 55 -11.29 5.54 -1.14
N VAL A 56 -12.46 6.07 -0.81
CA VAL A 56 -13.67 5.96 -1.64
C VAL A 56 -13.47 6.60 -3.00
N GLN A 57 -12.92 7.82 -3.04
CA GLN A 57 -12.63 8.52 -4.29
C GLN A 57 -11.66 7.72 -5.16
N ARG A 58 -10.57 7.21 -4.57
CA ARG A 58 -9.61 6.40 -5.31
C ARG A 58 -10.20 5.09 -5.80
N ALA A 59 -11.08 4.47 -5.01
CA ALA A 59 -11.79 3.27 -5.42
C ALA A 59 -12.69 3.54 -6.64
N ASP A 60 -13.37 4.70 -6.67
CA ASP A 60 -14.20 5.13 -7.80
C ASP A 60 -13.34 5.35 -9.06
N GLU A 61 -12.17 5.99 -8.92
CA GLU A 61 -11.21 6.13 -10.02
C GLU A 61 -10.78 4.76 -10.55
N MET A 62 -10.48 3.79 -9.68
CA MET A 62 -10.12 2.43 -10.12
C MET A 62 -11.29 1.75 -10.83
N LEU A 63 -12.53 1.97 -10.37
CA LEU A 63 -13.73 1.43 -11.01
C LEU A 63 -13.93 2.03 -12.41
N GLN A 64 -13.72 3.34 -12.58
CA GLN A 64 -13.77 4.02 -13.88
C GLN A 64 -12.70 3.51 -14.84
N LEU A 65 -11.51 3.18 -14.33
CA LEU A 65 -10.43 2.55 -15.12
C LEU A 65 -10.72 1.07 -15.44
N GLY A 66 -11.76 0.48 -14.87
CA GLY A 66 -12.09 -0.94 -15.02
C GLY A 66 -11.30 -1.88 -14.11
N ASP A 67 -10.47 -1.36 -13.21
CA ASP A 67 -9.76 -2.15 -12.20
C ASP A 67 -10.65 -2.40 -10.97
N ILE A 68 -11.59 -3.34 -11.15
CA ILE A 68 -12.57 -3.69 -10.13
C ILE A 68 -11.90 -4.34 -8.90
N ALA A 69 -10.81 -5.08 -9.11
CA ALA A 69 -10.08 -5.71 -8.01
C ALA A 69 -9.41 -4.67 -7.11
N ALA A 70 -8.81 -3.63 -7.68
CA ALA A 70 -8.27 -2.50 -6.92
C ALA A 70 -9.38 -1.70 -6.22
N ALA A 71 -10.48 -1.42 -6.92
CA ALA A 71 -11.63 -0.71 -6.36
C ALA A 71 -12.20 -1.44 -5.13
N ARG A 72 -12.42 -2.76 -5.23
CA ARG A 72 -12.93 -3.60 -4.12
C ARG A 72 -12.07 -3.48 -2.86
N ARG A 73 -10.75 -3.60 -2.99
CA ARG A 73 -9.84 -3.52 -1.82
C ARG A 73 -9.88 -2.16 -1.12
N LEU A 74 -10.02 -1.08 -1.91
CA LEU A 74 -10.10 0.28 -1.37
C LEU A 74 -11.45 0.53 -0.69
N TYR A 75 -12.55 0.09 -1.31
CA TYR A 75 -13.89 0.18 -0.71
C TYR A 75 -13.99 -0.69 0.55
N GLU A 76 -13.43 -1.90 0.56
CA GLU A 76 -13.41 -2.79 1.73
C GLU A 76 -12.74 -2.13 2.91
N ARG A 77 -11.56 -1.53 2.71
CA ARG A 77 -10.86 -0.79 3.78
C ARG A 77 -11.71 0.35 4.35
N ALA A 78 -12.41 1.08 3.48
CA ALA A 78 -13.26 2.18 3.93
C ALA A 78 -14.55 1.68 4.60
N ALA A 79 -15.14 0.59 4.11
CA ALA A 79 -16.33 -0.05 4.70
C ALA A 79 -16.04 -0.65 6.08
N MET A 80 -14.86 -1.27 6.24
CA MET A 80 -14.37 -1.76 7.54
C MET A 80 -14.15 -0.64 8.56
N ALA A 81 -13.95 0.59 8.09
CA ALA A 81 -13.87 1.79 8.92
C ALA A 81 -15.22 2.53 8.99
N GLU A 82 -16.33 1.79 8.86
CA GLU A 82 -17.71 2.29 9.04
C GLU A 82 -18.14 3.35 8.02
N ASN A 83 -17.50 3.40 6.85
CA ASN A 83 -17.97 4.25 5.76
C ASN A 83 -19.11 3.54 4.99
N GLY A 84 -20.36 3.97 5.23
CA GLY A 84 -21.52 3.39 4.56
C GLY A 84 -21.53 3.56 3.03
N GLN A 85 -20.96 4.65 2.50
CA GLN A 85 -20.87 4.87 1.05
C GLN A 85 -19.92 3.86 0.41
N ALA A 86 -18.81 3.56 1.09
CA ALA A 86 -17.88 2.53 0.68
C ALA A 86 -18.52 1.13 0.70
N ALA A 87 -19.29 0.81 1.75
CA ALA A 87 -20.01 -0.45 1.84
C ALA A 87 -21.03 -0.61 0.70
N LEU A 88 -21.78 0.45 0.38
CA LEU A 88 -22.74 0.44 -0.73
C LEU A 88 -22.05 0.26 -2.08
N ALA A 89 -20.94 0.97 -2.31
CA ALA A 89 -20.16 0.84 -3.54
C ALA A 89 -19.55 -0.56 -3.66
N LEU A 90 -19.00 -1.11 -2.57
CA LEU A 90 -18.46 -2.47 -2.52
C LEU A 90 -19.54 -3.49 -2.89
N ALA A 91 -20.75 -3.36 -2.33
CA ALA A 91 -21.89 -4.22 -2.66
C ALA A 91 -22.16 -4.24 -4.17
N ARG A 92 -22.20 -3.06 -4.82
CA ARG A 92 -22.40 -2.95 -6.27
C ARG A 92 -21.30 -3.65 -7.06
N THR A 93 -20.04 -3.57 -6.62
CA THR A 93 -18.95 -4.26 -7.33
C THR A 93 -19.04 -5.78 -7.23
N TYR A 94 -19.75 -6.35 -6.25
CA TYR A 94 -20.02 -7.79 -6.17
C TYR A 94 -21.30 -8.20 -6.89
N ASP A 95 -22.18 -7.26 -7.23
CA ASP A 95 -23.44 -7.55 -7.90
C ASP A 95 -23.19 -8.01 -9.36
N PRO A 96 -23.67 -9.20 -9.76
CA PRO A 96 -23.44 -9.72 -11.10
C PRO A 96 -24.16 -8.92 -12.19
N ALA A 97 -25.29 -8.29 -11.89
CA ALA A 97 -26.00 -7.43 -12.85
C ALA A 97 -25.23 -6.12 -13.09
N PHE A 98 -24.64 -5.54 -12.04
CA PHE A 98 -23.75 -4.38 -12.18
C PHE A 98 -22.49 -4.73 -12.98
N LEU A 99 -21.85 -5.86 -12.68
CA LEU A 99 -20.68 -6.34 -13.44
C LEU A 99 -21.01 -6.59 -14.92
N ALA A 100 -22.19 -7.15 -15.21
CA ALA A 100 -22.68 -7.33 -16.57
C ALA A 100 -22.91 -6.00 -17.28
N LEU A 101 -23.47 -5.00 -16.58
CA LEU A 101 -23.72 -3.66 -17.12
C LEU A 101 -22.43 -2.97 -17.57
N ILE A 102 -21.37 -3.07 -16.77
CA ILE A 102 -20.06 -2.50 -17.09
C ILE A 102 -19.17 -3.43 -17.94
N HIS A 103 -19.73 -4.55 -18.43
CA HIS A 103 -19.04 -5.53 -19.27
C HIS A 103 -17.74 -6.08 -18.64
N ALA A 104 -17.72 -6.22 -17.32
CA ALA A 104 -16.58 -6.74 -16.57
C ALA A 104 -16.41 -8.24 -16.84
N ARG A 105 -15.52 -8.59 -17.77
CA ARG A 105 -15.21 -9.99 -18.11
C ARG A 105 -14.13 -10.54 -17.17
N GLY A 106 -14.34 -11.74 -16.66
CA GLY A 106 -13.39 -12.43 -15.78
C GLY A 106 -13.41 -11.99 -14.31
N ILE A 107 -14.34 -11.10 -13.93
CA ILE A 107 -14.54 -10.70 -12.54
C ILE A 107 -15.69 -11.51 -11.96
N GLN A 108 -15.41 -12.25 -10.89
CA GLN A 108 -16.44 -13.01 -10.19
C GLN A 108 -17.32 -12.06 -9.37
N GLY A 109 -18.61 -12.04 -9.70
CA GLY A 109 -19.65 -11.49 -8.83
C GLY A 109 -20.03 -12.50 -7.73
N ASP A 110 -20.46 -11.98 -6.59
CA ASP A 110 -20.96 -12.77 -5.47
C ASP A 110 -22.21 -12.09 -4.90
N PRO A 111 -23.41 -12.57 -5.24
CA PRO A 111 -24.65 -11.93 -4.79
C PRO A 111 -24.86 -12.03 -3.27
N ALA A 112 -24.26 -13.03 -2.60
CA ALA A 112 -24.36 -13.15 -1.15
C ALA A 112 -23.55 -12.04 -0.47
N LEU A 113 -22.30 -11.85 -0.89
CA LEU A 113 -21.45 -10.75 -0.41
C LEU A 113 -22.06 -9.39 -0.75
N ALA A 114 -22.63 -9.23 -1.95
CA ALA A 114 -23.31 -7.99 -2.34
C ALA A 114 -24.42 -7.63 -1.33
N ASN A 115 -25.27 -8.59 -0.96
CA ASN A 115 -26.32 -8.36 0.04
C ASN A 115 -25.76 -8.06 1.44
N THR A 116 -24.71 -8.76 1.88
CA THR A 116 -24.06 -8.49 3.18
C THR A 116 -23.55 -7.06 3.27
N TRP A 117 -22.81 -6.61 2.25
CA TRP A 117 -22.29 -5.24 2.21
C TRP A 117 -23.38 -4.20 2.06
N HIS A 118 -24.46 -4.52 1.32
CA HIS A 118 -25.61 -3.66 1.18
C HIS A 118 -26.33 -3.45 2.52
N HIS A 119 -26.55 -4.53 3.29
CA HIS A 119 -27.14 -4.44 4.63
C HIS A 119 -26.26 -3.62 5.59
N LEU A 120 -24.94 -3.77 5.51
CA LEU A 120 -24.02 -2.94 6.29
C LEU A 120 -24.16 -1.46 5.92
N ALA A 121 -24.25 -1.14 4.63
CA ALA A 121 -24.44 0.24 4.18
C ALA A 121 -25.73 0.86 4.74
N LEU A 122 -26.84 0.10 4.73
CA LEU A 122 -28.11 0.51 5.33
C LEU A 122 -27.99 0.72 6.85
N ALA A 123 -27.31 -0.19 7.55
CA ALA A 123 -27.04 -0.04 8.99
C ALA A 123 -26.19 1.20 9.33
N LEU A 124 -25.34 1.63 8.39
CA LEU A 124 -24.53 2.85 8.48
C LEU A 124 -25.27 4.11 7.98
N GLY A 125 -26.59 4.02 7.72
CA GLY A 125 -27.44 5.14 7.30
C GLY A 125 -27.32 5.49 5.80
N VAL A 126 -26.61 4.68 5.02
CA VAL A 126 -26.45 4.88 3.57
C VAL A 126 -27.52 4.10 2.83
N GLY A 127 -28.56 4.82 2.41
CA GLY A 127 -29.74 4.28 1.74
C GLY A 127 -31.05 4.60 2.46
N GLU A 128 -30.97 5.14 3.68
CA GLU A 128 -32.13 5.71 4.38
C GLU A 128 -31.84 7.18 4.73
N ALA A 129 -31.87 8.04 3.72
CA ALA A 129 -32.11 9.46 3.96
C ALA A 129 -33.58 9.61 4.40
N ARG A 130 -33.85 9.32 5.67
CA ARG A 130 -35.01 9.84 6.39
C ARG A 130 -34.51 10.58 7.63
N GLU A 131 -33.78 11.67 7.41
CA GLU A 131 -33.68 12.73 8.41
C GLU A 131 -34.93 13.62 8.21
N PRO A 132 -35.67 14.03 9.26
CA PRO A 132 -35.14 14.35 10.57
C PRO A 132 -35.68 13.52 11.74
N LEU A 133 -34.77 13.15 12.63
CA LEU A 133 -34.94 13.19 14.08
C LEU A 133 -35.55 14.55 14.47
N ALA A 134 -36.88 14.63 14.47
CA ALA A 134 -37.56 15.58 15.33
C ALA A 134 -37.32 15.12 16.78
N PRO A 135 -36.85 16.00 17.68
CA PRO A 135 -36.44 15.61 19.02
C PRO A 135 -37.62 14.98 19.78
N ILE A 136 -37.44 13.74 20.21
CA ILE A 136 -38.21 13.15 21.30
C ILE A 136 -37.62 13.62 22.63
N GLY A 137 -38.24 14.63 23.25
CA GLY A 137 -37.91 15.03 24.62
C GLY A 137 -38.63 16.29 25.09
N PRO A 138 -39.62 16.20 26.00
CA PRO A 138 -40.35 17.35 26.58
C PRO A 138 -39.60 17.93 27.80
N PRO A 139 -39.80 19.22 28.19
CA PRO A 139 -40.44 19.52 29.51
C PRO A 139 -40.96 20.99 29.63
N PRO A 140 -41.22 21.54 30.83
CA PRO A 140 -42.09 21.16 31.96
C PRO A 140 -43.30 22.12 32.07
N GLY A 141 -44.16 21.93 33.07
CA GLY A 141 -45.44 22.64 33.19
C GLY A 141 -45.40 24.16 33.34
N GLU A 142 -46.51 24.77 32.94
CA GLU A 142 -47.23 25.83 33.66
C GLU A 142 -48.74 25.51 33.61
#